data_AF-A0A8J7GRX5-F1
#
_entry.id   AF-A0A8J7GRX5-F1
#
_cell.length_a   1.000
_cell.length_b   1.000
_cell.length_c   1.000
_cell.angle_alpha   90.00
_cell.angle_beta   90.00
_cell.angle_gamma   90.00
#
_symmetry.space_group_name_H-M   'P 1'
#
loop_
_entity.id
_entity.type
_entity.pdbx_description
1 polymer ?
#
loop_
_entity_poly.entity_id
_entity_poly.type
_entity_poly.pdbx_seq_one_letter_code
_entity_poly.pdbx_strand_id
1 'polypeptide(L)'
;MKQLKIAANATVASRLHTQREIVSLSQTYFTDVAAVVVSLEEARCVVLSLLQHTGFGIPAFVVNEPWYSAEEALPSGSSGRRLWLECIKQGIDTRKQLLARCSLIKPFVPDLIYGVLWQNHATDDIAQDVRLFNFEPGAAWHAFEGYAQGQYVIDPCKLLLTTAGIDASSGEYTDFGIPATILANYLREHGIIPEKSDLNSILFLLTPAEDSTKLAHLVEALVRFEALIARDAPLSEVLPNLYHKYEQRYSDYTLRQLCQEMHDFYVSHNVQYLQKAMFRKATLPRAVMLPQEANNAFVRGEVDLIPLAESEGRVAAEGALPYPPGVLCVVPGEIWGGAVLRYFLALEEGINRMPGFSPELQGVYSVEQEDGSKRLCVHVIQE
;
A
#
# COMPACT_ATOMS: atom_id res chain seq x y z
N MET A 1 7.65 -9.25 -45.58
CA MET A 1 6.43 -9.71 -44.88
C MET A 1 5.22 -9.10 -45.56
N LYS A 2 4.12 -9.85 -45.74
CA LYS A 2 2.86 -9.26 -46.24
C LYS A 2 2.38 -8.20 -45.25
N GLN A 3 2.03 -7.02 -45.74
CA GLN A 3 1.50 -5.95 -44.91
C GLN A 3 0.05 -6.27 -44.54
N LEU A 4 -0.22 -6.40 -43.24
CA LEU A 4 -1.57 -6.70 -42.72
C LEU A 4 -2.52 -5.51 -42.92
N LYS A 5 -3.78 -5.81 -43.19
CA LYS A 5 -4.86 -4.86 -43.49
C LYS A 5 -5.46 -4.24 -42.23
N ILE A 6 -6.31 -3.22 -42.41
CA ILE A 6 -7.19 -2.68 -41.37
C ILE A 6 -8.62 -3.07 -41.73
N ALA A 7 -9.32 -3.77 -40.84
CA ALA A 7 -10.73 -4.06 -41.08
C ALA A 7 -11.61 -2.95 -40.50
N ALA A 8 -12.54 -2.40 -41.29
CA ALA A 8 -13.40 -1.32 -40.82
C ALA A 8 -14.83 -1.45 -41.35
N ASN A 9 -15.80 -0.98 -40.57
CA ASN A 9 -17.19 -0.87 -41.05
C ASN A 9 -17.35 0.36 -41.96
N ALA A 10 -18.34 0.34 -42.85
CA ALA A 10 -18.51 1.34 -43.91
C ALA A 10 -18.57 2.78 -43.39
N THR A 11 -19.16 2.98 -42.20
CA THR A 11 -19.29 4.27 -41.52
C THR A 11 -17.94 4.92 -41.20
N VAL A 12 -16.94 4.10 -40.86
CA VAL A 12 -15.62 4.57 -40.43
C VAL A 12 -14.58 4.44 -41.55
N ALA A 13 -14.70 3.44 -42.42
CA ALA A 13 -13.72 3.11 -43.46
C ALA A 13 -13.34 4.29 -44.37
N SER A 14 -14.31 5.12 -44.77
CA SER A 14 -14.08 6.29 -45.64
C SER A 14 -13.34 7.45 -44.96
N ARG A 15 -13.19 7.40 -43.63
CA ARG A 15 -12.60 8.46 -42.81
C ARG A 15 -11.22 8.10 -42.27
N LEU A 16 -10.78 6.84 -42.45
CA LEU A 16 -9.47 6.38 -42.02
C LEU A 16 -8.39 6.83 -43.00
N HIS A 17 -7.36 7.49 -42.46
CA HIS A 17 -6.17 7.86 -43.20
C HIS A 17 -5.05 6.89 -42.82
N THR A 18 -4.71 5.96 -43.71
CA THR A 18 -3.69 4.93 -43.46
C THR A 18 -3.01 4.51 -44.76
N GLN A 19 -1.76 4.04 -44.65
CA GLN A 19 -1.03 3.43 -45.77
C GLN A 19 -1.34 1.93 -45.92
N ARG A 20 -2.12 1.34 -45.00
CA ARG A 20 -2.55 -0.07 -45.05
C ARG A 20 -3.84 -0.19 -45.84
N GLU A 21 -4.01 -1.29 -46.56
CA GLU A 21 -5.27 -1.63 -47.23
C GLU A 21 -6.40 -1.73 -46.20
N ILE A 22 -7.55 -1.12 -46.50
CA ILE A 22 -8.76 -1.20 -45.69
C ILE A 22 -9.67 -2.27 -46.28
N VAL A 23 -10.11 -3.21 -45.45
CA VAL A 23 -11.04 -4.29 -45.83
C VAL A 23 -12.35 -4.18 -45.05
N SER A 24 -13.48 -4.50 -45.68
CA SER A 24 -14.77 -4.57 -44.97
C SER A 24 -14.75 -5.72 -43.96
N LEU A 25 -15.40 -5.55 -42.81
CA LEU A 25 -15.59 -6.62 -41.81
C LEU A 25 -16.24 -7.88 -42.39
N SER A 26 -17.13 -7.73 -43.38
CA SER A 26 -17.81 -8.84 -44.06
C SER A 26 -16.94 -9.57 -45.09
N GLN A 27 -15.76 -9.03 -45.40
CA GLN A 27 -14.87 -9.51 -46.46
C GLN A 27 -13.54 -10.03 -45.93
N THR A 28 -13.40 -10.18 -44.61
CA THR A 28 -12.20 -10.71 -43.96
C THR A 28 -12.55 -11.82 -42.99
N TYR A 29 -11.67 -12.81 -42.89
CA TYR A 29 -11.69 -13.84 -41.84
C TYR A 29 -10.74 -13.48 -40.69
N PHE A 30 -10.30 -12.22 -40.63
CA PHE A 30 -9.47 -11.60 -39.59
C PHE A 30 -8.02 -12.12 -39.47
N THR A 31 -7.62 -13.14 -40.22
CA THR A 31 -6.25 -13.68 -40.22
C THR A 31 -5.23 -12.79 -40.94
N ASP A 32 -5.68 -11.84 -41.75
CA ASP A 32 -4.85 -10.93 -42.55
C ASP A 32 -4.92 -9.46 -42.08
N VAL A 33 -5.46 -9.23 -40.87
CA VAL A 33 -5.77 -7.91 -40.32
C VAL A 33 -4.91 -7.62 -39.10
N ALA A 34 -4.37 -6.39 -39.00
CA ALA A 34 -3.60 -5.92 -37.84
C ALA A 34 -4.46 -5.24 -36.78
N ALA A 35 -5.58 -4.63 -37.17
CA ALA A 35 -6.50 -3.96 -36.28
C ALA A 35 -7.90 -3.86 -36.90
N VAL A 36 -8.90 -3.81 -36.04
CA VAL A 36 -10.29 -3.57 -36.41
C VAL A 36 -10.70 -2.18 -35.93
N VAL A 37 -11.31 -1.37 -36.79
CA VAL A 37 -11.80 -0.03 -36.43
C VAL A 37 -13.27 0.09 -36.78
N VAL A 38 -14.12 0.35 -35.77
CA VAL A 38 -15.57 0.33 -35.92
C VAL A 38 -16.23 1.50 -35.20
N SER A 39 -17.44 1.86 -35.61
CA SER A 39 -18.28 2.80 -34.86
C SER A 39 -18.83 2.18 -33.58
N LEU A 40 -19.21 3.02 -32.60
CA LEU A 40 -19.85 2.58 -31.35
C LEU A 40 -21.07 1.67 -31.53
N GLU A 41 -21.92 1.94 -32.52
CA GLU A 41 -23.10 1.12 -32.82
C GLU A 41 -22.71 -0.32 -33.20
N GLU A 42 -21.79 -0.46 -34.14
CA GLU A 42 -21.26 -1.73 -34.61
C GLU A 42 -20.53 -2.53 -33.51
N ALA A 43 -19.80 -1.82 -32.63
CA ALA A 43 -19.14 -2.42 -31.48
C ALA A 43 -20.14 -3.02 -30.47
N ARG A 44 -21.31 -2.39 -30.31
CA ARG A 44 -22.38 -2.85 -29.41
C ARG A 44 -23.17 -4.04 -29.95
N CYS A 45 -23.19 -4.22 -31.27
CA CYS A 45 -23.98 -5.28 -31.89
C CYS A 45 -23.30 -6.65 -31.78
N VAL A 46 -22.26 -6.91 -32.59
CA VAL A 46 -21.73 -8.28 -32.75
C VAL A 46 -20.21 -8.32 -32.92
N VAL A 47 -19.58 -7.25 -33.39
CA VAL A 47 -18.18 -7.31 -33.85
C VAL A 47 -17.19 -7.62 -32.73
N LEU A 48 -17.37 -7.03 -31.54
CA LEU A 48 -16.47 -7.31 -30.41
C LEU A 48 -16.57 -8.77 -29.94
N SER A 49 -17.79 -9.30 -29.87
CA SER A 49 -18.03 -10.71 -29.55
C SER A 49 -17.43 -11.63 -30.61
N LEU A 50 -17.56 -11.28 -31.90
CA LEU A 50 -17.01 -12.05 -33.00
C LEU A 50 -15.48 -12.08 -32.98
N LEU A 51 -14.83 -10.96 -32.66
CA LEU A 51 -13.37 -10.90 -32.48
C LEU A 51 -12.89 -11.74 -31.31
N GLN A 52 -13.59 -11.73 -30.18
CA GLN A 52 -13.30 -12.63 -29.07
C GLN A 52 -13.39 -14.11 -29.48
N HIS A 53 -14.42 -14.49 -30.24
CA HIS A 53 -14.59 -15.87 -30.73
C HIS A 53 -13.49 -16.31 -31.70
N THR A 54 -12.87 -15.38 -32.43
CA THR A 54 -11.76 -15.73 -33.33
C THR A 54 -10.49 -16.16 -32.59
N GLY A 55 -10.29 -15.73 -31.34
CA GLY A 55 -9.12 -16.06 -30.53
C GLY A 55 -7.80 -15.42 -31.01
N PHE A 56 -7.81 -14.60 -32.06
CA PHE A 56 -6.58 -14.04 -32.66
C PHE A 56 -5.99 -12.83 -31.90
N GLY A 57 -6.67 -12.32 -30.88
CA GLY A 57 -6.17 -11.19 -30.07
C GLY A 57 -6.03 -9.87 -30.84
N ILE A 58 -6.84 -9.67 -31.88
CA ILE A 58 -6.74 -8.50 -32.76
C ILE A 58 -7.25 -7.25 -32.02
N PRO A 59 -6.47 -6.16 -31.96
CA PRO A 59 -6.90 -4.94 -31.32
C PRO A 59 -8.10 -4.33 -32.06
N ALA A 60 -9.15 -4.00 -31.30
CA ALA A 60 -10.35 -3.34 -31.78
C ALA A 60 -10.41 -1.90 -31.26
N PHE A 61 -10.59 -0.94 -32.16
CA PHE A 61 -10.71 0.48 -31.86
C PHE A 61 -12.14 0.92 -32.16
N VAL A 62 -12.79 1.53 -31.17
CA VAL A 62 -14.16 2.03 -31.30
C VAL A 62 -14.15 3.54 -31.46
N VAL A 63 -14.64 4.00 -32.60
CA VAL A 63 -14.82 5.42 -32.91
C VAL A 63 -16.13 5.91 -32.29
N ASN A 64 -16.02 6.86 -31.36
CA ASN A 64 -17.14 7.53 -30.72
C ASN A 64 -17.34 8.92 -31.33
N GLU A 65 -18.54 9.21 -31.83
CA GLU A 65 -18.93 10.51 -32.40
C GLU A 65 -19.86 11.23 -31.40
N PRO A 66 -19.69 12.55 -31.13
CA PRO A 66 -18.81 13.50 -31.80
C PRO A 66 -17.42 13.64 -31.15
N TRP A 67 -16.41 13.94 -31.99
CA TRP A 67 -14.99 14.15 -31.65
C TRP A 67 -14.68 15.42 -30.82
N TYR A 68 -15.67 15.98 -30.12
CA TYR A 68 -15.46 17.02 -29.10
C TYR A 68 -15.56 16.39 -27.71
N SER A 69 -14.43 15.84 -27.28
CA SER A 69 -13.99 15.53 -25.91
C SER A 69 -15.09 15.29 -24.84
N ALA A 70 -15.50 14.04 -24.73
CA ALA A 70 -15.71 13.41 -23.41
C ALA A 70 -14.74 12.23 -23.30
N GLU A 71 -13.45 12.47 -23.55
CA GLU A 71 -12.42 11.60 -22.98
C GLU A 71 -12.56 11.71 -21.45
N GLU A 72 -12.91 10.61 -20.80
CA GLU A 72 -12.40 10.25 -19.47
C GLU A 72 -12.43 11.31 -18.36
N ALA A 73 -13.44 12.18 -18.33
CA ALA A 73 -13.64 13.06 -17.19
C ALA A 73 -14.38 12.28 -16.09
N LEU A 74 -13.75 12.12 -14.90
CA LEU A 74 -14.51 12.06 -13.65
C LEU A 74 -15.64 13.10 -13.75
N PRO A 75 -16.91 12.76 -13.47
CA PRO A 75 -18.04 13.61 -13.82
C PRO A 75 -17.79 15.04 -13.32
N SER A 76 -17.56 15.97 -14.25
CA SER A 76 -17.17 17.33 -13.90
C SER A 76 -18.36 18.07 -13.27
N GLY A 77 -18.07 19.08 -12.46
CA GLY A 77 -19.11 19.88 -11.79
C GLY A 77 -19.78 19.17 -10.61
N SER A 78 -21.09 19.32 -10.48
CA SER A 78 -21.87 18.89 -9.30
C SER A 78 -21.89 17.37 -9.11
N SER A 79 -21.88 16.60 -10.20
CA SER A 79 -22.00 15.14 -10.17
C SER A 79 -20.76 14.47 -9.54
N GLY A 80 -19.54 14.87 -9.91
CA GLY A 80 -18.32 14.34 -9.31
C GLY A 80 -18.13 14.77 -7.87
N ARG A 81 -18.49 16.02 -7.53
CA ARG A 81 -18.51 16.46 -6.12
C ARG A 81 -19.44 15.61 -5.28
N ARG A 82 -20.62 15.25 -5.81
CA ARG A 82 -21.56 14.36 -5.13
C ARG A 82 -20.97 12.97 -4.90
N LEU A 83 -20.33 12.38 -5.92
CA LEU A 83 -19.70 11.06 -5.79
C LEU A 83 -18.65 11.03 -4.68
N TRP A 84 -17.77 12.04 -4.62
CA TRP A 84 -16.78 12.13 -3.56
C TRP A 84 -17.38 12.43 -2.20
N LEU A 85 -18.42 13.28 -2.13
CA LEU A 85 -19.12 13.54 -0.88
C LEU A 85 -19.73 12.25 -0.31
N GLU A 86 -20.37 11.43 -1.14
CA GLU A 86 -20.92 10.14 -0.70
C GLU A 86 -19.81 9.17 -0.27
N CYS A 87 -18.68 9.11 -0.99
CA CYS A 87 -17.49 8.35 -0.57
C CYS A 87 -16.98 8.78 0.82
N ILE A 88 -16.87 10.10 1.07
CA ILE A 88 -16.45 10.64 2.36
C ILE A 88 -17.43 10.24 3.46
N LYS A 89 -18.74 10.37 3.22
CA LYS A 89 -19.79 9.97 4.19
C LYS A 89 -19.72 8.48 4.53
N GLN A 90 -19.60 7.62 3.52
CA GLN A 90 -19.41 6.18 3.72
C GLN A 90 -18.16 5.88 4.55
N GLY A 91 -17.05 6.58 4.27
CA GLY A 91 -15.84 6.51 5.08
C GLY A 91 -16.05 6.95 6.53
N ILE A 92 -16.83 7.99 6.77
CA ILE A 92 -17.16 8.48 8.12
C ILE A 92 -18.01 7.45 8.86
N ASP A 93 -19.07 6.96 8.24
CA ASP A 93 -19.98 5.97 8.85
C ASP A 93 -19.24 4.66 9.17
N THR A 94 -18.31 4.25 8.31
CA THR A 94 -17.44 3.09 8.56
C THR A 94 -16.57 3.30 9.80
N ARG A 95 -15.96 4.48 9.95
CA ARG A 95 -15.17 4.82 11.15
C ARG A 95 -16.04 4.79 12.42
N LYS A 96 -17.26 5.31 12.36
CA LYS A 96 -18.22 5.26 13.48
C LYS A 96 -18.58 3.83 13.87
N GLN A 97 -18.84 2.97 12.88
CA GLN A 97 -19.12 1.55 13.14
C GLN A 97 -17.94 0.85 13.82
N LEU A 98 -16.70 1.12 13.36
CA LEU A 98 -15.50 0.57 13.98
C LEU A 98 -15.33 1.07 15.42
N LEU A 99 -15.49 2.37 15.68
CA LEU A 99 -15.43 2.92 17.05
C LEU A 99 -16.48 2.32 17.99
N ALA A 100 -17.64 1.92 17.47
CA ALA A 100 -18.71 1.31 18.27
C ALA A 100 -18.51 -0.19 18.55
N ARG A 101 -17.74 -0.89 17.70
CA ARG A 101 -17.70 -2.37 17.68
C ARG A 101 -16.31 -2.97 17.91
N CYS A 102 -15.26 -2.18 17.72
CA CYS A 102 -13.87 -2.59 17.86
C CYS A 102 -13.21 -1.83 19.01
N SER A 103 -12.33 -2.50 19.73
CA SER A 103 -11.63 -1.99 20.91
C SER A 103 -10.11 -1.97 20.75
N LEU A 104 -9.57 -2.84 19.90
CA LEU A 104 -8.15 -3.04 19.63
C LEU A 104 -7.75 -2.50 18.24
N ILE A 105 -8.71 -2.36 17.32
CA ILE A 105 -8.50 -1.82 15.96
C ILE A 105 -9.38 -0.58 15.81
N LYS A 106 -8.76 0.61 15.77
CA LYS A 106 -9.49 1.89 15.81
C LYS A 106 -9.13 2.77 14.62
N PRO A 107 -10.09 3.53 14.05
CA PRO A 107 -9.77 4.51 13.03
C PRO A 107 -8.90 5.63 13.62
N PHE A 108 -7.93 6.09 12.85
CA PHE A 108 -7.08 7.22 13.22
C PHE A 108 -7.82 8.54 12.97
N VAL A 109 -8.59 8.97 13.96
CA VAL A 109 -9.36 10.22 13.98
C VAL A 109 -9.24 10.89 15.35
N PRO A 110 -9.53 12.20 15.47
CA PRO A 110 -9.52 12.87 16.77
C PRO A 110 -10.54 12.24 17.72
N ASP A 111 -10.22 12.15 19.01
CA ASP A 111 -11.15 11.61 19.99
C ASP A 111 -12.32 12.57 20.28
N LEU A 112 -11.98 13.83 20.54
CA LEU A 112 -12.90 14.88 21.01
C LEU A 112 -12.72 16.15 20.19
N ILE A 113 -13.82 16.68 19.65
CA ILE A 113 -13.83 17.96 18.93
C ILE A 113 -15.00 18.81 19.44
N TYR A 114 -14.71 20.05 19.83
CA TYR A 114 -15.66 20.97 20.47
C TYR A 114 -16.37 20.38 21.69
N GLY A 115 -15.67 19.55 22.47
CA GLY A 115 -16.24 18.91 23.67
C GLY A 115 -17.18 17.73 23.38
N VAL A 116 -17.28 17.29 22.13
CA VAL A 116 -18.13 16.17 21.69
C VAL A 116 -17.26 15.10 21.04
N LEU A 117 -17.52 13.83 21.33
CA LEU A 117 -16.81 12.70 20.72
C LEU A 117 -17.00 12.73 19.20
N TRP A 118 -15.94 12.46 18.44
CA TRP A 118 -15.96 12.58 16.97
C TRP A 118 -17.12 11.82 16.32
N GLN A 119 -17.37 10.58 16.77
CA GLN A 119 -18.44 9.73 16.26
C GLN A 119 -19.86 10.24 16.55
N ASN A 120 -20.03 11.18 17.48
CA ASN A 120 -21.33 11.72 17.86
C ASN A 120 -21.74 12.95 17.03
N HIS A 121 -20.84 13.55 16.25
CA HIS A 121 -21.21 14.57 15.26
C HIS A 121 -22.01 13.95 14.10
N ALA A 122 -22.93 14.69 13.48
CA ALA A 122 -23.67 14.15 12.34
C ALA A 122 -22.72 13.89 11.16
N THR A 123 -22.98 12.84 10.39
CA THR A 123 -22.10 12.46 9.25
C THR A 123 -22.05 13.56 8.20
N ASP A 124 -23.16 14.25 7.93
CA ASP A 124 -23.21 15.39 7.01
C ASP A 124 -22.37 16.57 7.50
N ASP A 125 -22.31 16.81 8.82
CA ASP A 125 -21.50 17.88 9.40
C ASP A 125 -20.01 17.57 9.29
N ILE A 126 -19.61 16.34 9.64
CA ILE A 126 -18.23 15.86 9.49
C ILE A 126 -17.79 15.99 8.02
N ALA A 127 -18.63 15.58 7.07
CA ALA A 127 -18.29 15.60 5.65
C ALA A 127 -18.09 17.01 5.07
N GLN A 128 -18.58 18.06 5.74
CA GLN A 128 -18.54 19.44 5.26
C GLN A 128 -17.60 20.35 6.06
N ASP A 129 -17.12 19.92 7.23
CA ASP A 129 -16.25 20.70 8.10
C ASP A 129 -14.87 20.06 8.26
N VAL A 130 -13.89 20.62 7.55
CA VAL A 130 -12.48 20.20 7.59
C VAL A 130 -11.88 20.21 9.00
N ARG A 131 -12.41 21.03 9.92
CA ARG A 131 -11.93 21.08 11.30
C ARG A 131 -12.17 19.76 12.05
N LEU A 132 -13.13 18.95 11.61
CA LEU A 132 -13.37 17.61 12.14
C LEU A 132 -12.32 16.57 11.69
N PHE A 133 -11.33 17.00 10.89
CA PHE A 133 -10.18 16.21 10.45
C PHE A 133 -8.82 16.86 10.79
N ASN A 134 -8.80 17.96 11.56
CA ASN A 134 -7.55 18.67 11.84
C ASN A 134 -6.60 17.90 12.78
N PHE A 135 -5.31 18.11 12.55
CA PHE A 135 -4.28 17.83 13.55
C PHE A 135 -4.06 19.07 14.42
N GLU A 136 -4.74 19.16 15.56
CA GLU A 136 -4.59 20.27 16.51
C GLU A 136 -3.23 20.20 17.22
N PRO A 137 -2.41 21.26 17.23
CA PRO A 137 -1.08 21.25 17.84
C PRO A 137 -1.08 20.73 19.28
N GLY A 138 -0.24 19.72 19.55
CA GLY A 138 -0.09 19.13 20.87
C GLY A 138 -1.24 18.21 21.32
N ALA A 139 -2.21 17.92 20.44
CA ALA A 139 -3.24 16.94 20.75
C ALA A 139 -2.63 15.54 20.91
N ALA A 140 -2.98 14.87 22.00
CA ALA A 140 -2.34 13.61 22.39
C ALA A 140 -2.61 12.48 21.38
N TRP A 141 -3.82 12.38 20.83
CA TRP A 141 -4.27 11.26 19.99
C TRP A 141 -3.40 10.97 18.74
N HIS A 142 -2.65 11.96 18.24
CA HIS A 142 -1.84 11.79 17.03
C HIS A 142 -0.32 11.74 17.27
N ALA A 143 0.16 12.05 18.48
CA ALA A 143 1.58 12.04 18.88
C ALA A 143 2.58 12.85 17.98
N PHE A 144 2.12 13.55 16.94
CA PHE A 144 2.97 14.42 16.12
C PHE A 144 3.41 15.69 16.85
N GLU A 145 4.73 15.82 16.99
CA GLU A 145 5.41 17.02 17.51
C GLU A 145 5.73 18.02 16.39
N GLY A 146 5.60 19.32 16.69
CA GLY A 146 6.03 20.40 15.80
C GLY A 146 5.00 20.82 14.74
N TYR A 147 3.75 20.36 14.85
CA TYR A 147 2.66 20.80 13.97
C TYR A 147 2.14 22.17 14.40
N ALA A 148 1.81 23.01 13.41
CA ALA A 148 1.17 24.30 13.61
C ALA A 148 -0.35 24.25 13.35
N GLN A 149 -1.07 25.23 13.89
CA GLN A 149 -2.52 25.32 13.76
C GLN A 149 -2.96 25.35 12.29
N GLY A 150 -3.90 24.48 11.91
CA GLY A 150 -4.45 24.44 10.55
C GLY A 150 -3.44 24.05 9.46
N GLN A 151 -2.28 23.52 9.83
CA GLN A 151 -1.23 23.13 8.89
C GLN A 151 -1.51 21.78 8.22
N TYR A 152 -2.09 20.84 8.98
CA TYR A 152 -2.30 19.47 8.52
C TYR A 152 -3.72 19.00 8.84
N VAL A 153 -4.25 18.16 7.96
CA VAL A 153 -5.56 17.53 8.09
C VAL A 153 -5.47 16.06 7.70
N ILE A 154 -6.32 15.23 8.30
CA ILE A 154 -6.52 13.84 7.92
C ILE A 154 -7.17 13.82 6.54
N ASP A 155 -6.64 12.99 5.65
CA ASP A 155 -7.29 12.70 4.36
C ASP A 155 -8.50 11.80 4.61
N PRO A 156 -9.75 12.26 4.39
CA PRO A 156 -10.94 11.47 4.69
C PRO A 156 -11.05 10.23 3.80
N CYS A 157 -10.40 10.23 2.63
CA CYS A 157 -10.38 9.12 1.69
C CYS A 157 -9.30 8.07 2.00
N LYS A 158 -8.50 8.30 3.06
CA LYS A 158 -7.60 7.29 3.64
C LYS A 158 -8.23 6.73 4.90
N LEU A 159 -8.81 5.53 4.80
CA LEU A 159 -9.28 4.80 5.97
C LEU A 159 -8.08 4.15 6.66
N LEU A 160 -7.35 4.96 7.42
CA LEU A 160 -6.25 4.52 8.26
C LEU A 160 -6.79 4.00 9.59
N LEU A 161 -6.44 2.75 9.92
CA LEU A 161 -6.73 2.13 11.20
C LEU A 161 -5.42 1.91 11.96
N THR A 162 -5.47 2.06 13.26
CA THR A 162 -4.40 1.71 14.20
C THR A 162 -4.77 0.40 14.90
N THR A 163 -3.76 -0.41 15.19
CA THR A 163 -3.89 -1.64 15.95
C THR A 163 -3.25 -1.46 17.33
N ALA A 164 -3.74 -2.18 18.35
CA ALA A 164 -3.18 -2.14 19.70
C ALA A 164 -1.65 -2.39 19.70
N GLY A 165 -0.94 -1.82 20.67
CA GLY A 165 0.52 -1.98 20.82
C GLY A 165 1.24 -0.67 21.10
N ILE A 166 0.66 0.47 20.75
CA ILE A 166 1.19 1.80 21.06
C ILE A 166 0.07 2.62 21.67
N ASP A 167 0.32 3.20 22.84
CA ASP A 167 -0.60 4.14 23.45
C ASP A 167 -0.50 5.48 22.72
N ALA A 168 -1.60 5.91 22.11
CA ALA A 168 -1.62 7.13 21.31
C ALA A 168 -1.25 8.36 22.15
N SER A 169 -1.60 8.39 23.44
CA SER A 169 -1.45 9.57 24.29
C SER A 169 -0.02 9.81 24.78
N SER A 170 0.67 8.75 25.17
CA SER A 170 2.05 8.76 25.64
C SER A 170 3.05 8.53 24.51
N GLY A 171 2.61 7.88 23.43
CA GLY A 171 3.47 7.41 22.35
C GLY A 171 4.28 6.16 22.72
N GLU A 172 4.11 5.59 23.91
CA GLU A 172 4.88 4.44 24.38
C GLU A 172 4.24 3.12 23.97
N TYR A 173 5.05 2.06 23.95
CA TYR A 173 4.54 0.71 23.75
C TYR A 173 3.66 0.25 24.92
N THR A 174 2.60 -0.48 24.61
CA THR A 174 1.73 -1.14 25.62
C THR A 174 2.20 -2.57 25.89
N ASP A 175 1.69 -3.22 26.94
CA ASP A 175 2.08 -4.59 27.31
C ASP A 175 1.72 -5.63 26.24
N PHE A 176 0.62 -5.43 25.52
CA PHE A 176 0.18 -6.29 24.42
C PHE A 176 0.04 -5.46 23.15
N GLY A 177 0.43 -6.03 22.01
CA GLY A 177 0.26 -5.42 20.70
C GLY A 177 -0.21 -6.39 19.64
N ILE A 178 -0.85 -5.85 18.60
CA ILE A 178 -1.27 -6.55 17.40
C ILE A 178 -0.51 -5.94 16.23
N PRO A 179 0.59 -6.55 15.79
CA PRO A 179 1.26 -6.15 14.56
C PRO A 179 0.30 -6.17 13.36
N ALA A 180 0.22 -5.05 12.64
CA ALA A 180 -0.74 -4.88 11.55
C ALA A 180 -0.50 -5.85 10.38
N THR A 181 0.72 -6.38 10.23
CA THR A 181 1.03 -7.43 9.24
C THR A 181 0.26 -8.74 9.50
N ILE A 182 0.01 -9.10 10.76
CA ILE A 182 -0.79 -10.29 11.11
C ILE A 182 -2.24 -10.08 10.66
N LEU A 183 -2.79 -8.90 10.96
CA LEU A 183 -4.11 -8.51 10.50
C LEU A 183 -4.20 -8.46 8.97
N ALA A 184 -3.19 -7.92 8.30
CA ALA A 184 -3.16 -7.84 6.84
C ALA A 184 -3.18 -9.24 6.19
N ASN A 185 -2.41 -10.19 6.72
CA ASN A 185 -2.44 -11.58 6.23
C ASN A 185 -3.82 -12.21 6.47
N TYR A 186 -4.41 -12.02 7.65
CA TYR A 186 -5.76 -12.51 7.95
C TYR A 186 -6.80 -11.98 6.95
N LEU A 187 -6.79 -10.67 6.68
CA LEU A 187 -7.72 -10.04 5.75
C LEU A 187 -7.54 -10.55 4.32
N ARG A 188 -6.28 -10.73 3.85
CA ARG A 188 -6.00 -11.28 2.51
C ARG A 188 -6.54 -12.69 2.34
N GLU A 189 -6.41 -13.55 3.36
CA GLU A 189 -7.00 -14.90 3.33
C GLU A 189 -8.54 -14.88 3.29
N HIS A 190 -9.16 -13.77 3.69
CA HIS A 190 -10.61 -13.53 3.60
C HIS A 190 -11.01 -12.68 2.38
N GLY A 191 -10.12 -12.50 1.41
CA GLY A 191 -10.41 -11.78 0.16
C GLY A 191 -10.46 -10.25 0.29
N ILE A 192 -9.97 -9.70 1.40
CA ILE A 192 -9.91 -8.25 1.65
C ILE A 192 -8.46 -7.82 1.52
N ILE A 193 -8.18 -7.01 0.51
CA ILE A 193 -6.81 -6.56 0.21
C ILE A 193 -6.61 -5.15 0.79
N PRO A 194 -5.86 -5.00 1.91
CA PRO A 194 -5.43 -3.68 2.36
C PRO A 194 -4.42 -3.09 1.37
N GLU A 195 -4.36 -1.76 1.29
CA GLU A 195 -3.36 -1.05 0.49
C GLU A 195 -1.97 -1.29 1.07
N LYS A 196 -1.81 -1.05 2.38
CA LYS A 196 -0.57 -1.29 3.10
C LYS A 196 -0.83 -1.58 4.57
N SER A 197 0.13 -2.23 5.20
CA SER A 197 0.23 -2.40 6.65
C SER A 197 1.64 -2.03 7.09
N ASP A 198 1.74 -1.09 8.02
CA ASP A 198 2.99 -0.73 8.69
C ASP A 198 3.12 -1.59 9.97
N LEU A 199 3.76 -1.09 11.04
CA LEU A 199 3.93 -1.85 12.29
C LEU A 199 2.62 -2.02 13.05
N ASN A 200 1.97 -0.90 13.42
CA ASN A 200 0.71 -0.87 14.19
C ASN A 200 -0.40 -0.08 13.47
N SER A 201 -0.35 -0.04 12.14
CA SER A 201 -1.39 0.60 11.33
C SER A 201 -1.62 -0.11 10.01
N ILE A 202 -2.87 -0.08 9.54
CA ILE A 202 -3.32 -0.67 8.28
C ILE A 202 -4.18 0.34 7.52
N LEU A 203 -4.02 0.41 6.20
CA LEU A 203 -4.62 1.43 5.35
C LEU A 203 -5.52 0.80 4.28
N PHE A 204 -6.69 1.41 4.08
CA PHE A 204 -7.57 1.17 2.94
C PHE A 204 -7.83 2.50 2.20
N LEU A 205 -7.78 2.45 0.87
CA LEU A 205 -8.06 3.60 0.02
C LEU A 205 -9.55 3.64 -0.33
N LEU A 206 -10.18 4.78 -0.05
CA LEU A 206 -11.58 5.00 -0.40
C LEU A 206 -11.66 5.82 -1.69
N THR A 207 -12.49 5.33 -2.61
CA THR A 207 -12.85 6.03 -3.84
C THR A 207 -14.35 5.92 -4.06
N PRO A 208 -14.96 6.65 -5.00
CA PRO A 208 -16.37 6.45 -5.34
C PRO A 208 -16.73 5.05 -5.88
N ALA A 209 -15.76 4.14 -6.03
CA ALA A 209 -16.00 2.73 -6.34
C ALA A 209 -16.40 1.90 -5.10
N GLU A 210 -16.27 2.46 -3.90
CA GLU A 210 -16.70 1.80 -2.67
C GLU A 210 -18.22 1.84 -2.51
N ASP A 211 -18.77 0.82 -1.85
CA ASP A 211 -20.17 0.76 -1.46
C ASP A 211 -20.34 0.30 0.00
N SER A 212 -21.53 0.50 0.54
CA SER A 212 -21.85 0.17 1.93
C SER A 212 -21.71 -1.31 2.26
N THR A 213 -21.94 -2.19 1.28
CA THR A 213 -21.84 -3.65 1.48
C THR A 213 -20.38 -4.06 1.63
N LYS A 214 -19.51 -3.54 0.76
CA LYS A 214 -18.06 -3.79 0.82
C LYS A 214 -17.46 -3.28 2.13
N LEU A 215 -17.84 -2.08 2.56
CA LEU A 215 -17.36 -1.51 3.82
C LEU A 215 -17.92 -2.25 5.05
N ALA A 216 -19.18 -2.68 5.02
CA ALA A 216 -19.74 -3.51 6.08
C ALA A 216 -19.01 -4.87 6.19
N HIS A 217 -18.67 -5.49 5.05
CA HIS A 217 -17.86 -6.72 5.04
C HIS A 217 -16.51 -6.51 5.72
N LEU A 218 -15.82 -5.40 5.44
CA LEU A 218 -14.57 -5.04 6.13
C LEU A 218 -14.79 -4.92 7.65
N VAL A 219 -15.83 -4.21 8.10
CA VAL A 219 -16.14 -4.07 9.52
C VAL A 219 -16.37 -5.44 10.17
N GLU A 220 -17.14 -6.33 9.55
CA GLU A 220 -17.38 -7.68 10.09
C GLU A 220 -16.10 -8.51 10.20
N ALA A 221 -15.19 -8.40 9.22
CA ALA A 221 -13.91 -9.10 9.25
C ALA A 221 -13.03 -8.61 10.41
N LEU A 222 -13.00 -7.29 10.65
CA LEU A 222 -12.24 -6.70 11.76
C LEU A 222 -12.81 -7.09 13.13
N VAL A 223 -14.14 -7.06 13.29
CA VAL A 223 -14.82 -7.52 14.51
C VAL A 223 -14.54 -9.00 14.77
N ARG A 224 -14.59 -9.82 13.72
CA ARG A 224 -14.26 -11.25 13.83
C ARG A 224 -12.81 -11.46 14.25
N PHE A 225 -11.88 -10.70 13.70
CA PHE A 225 -10.47 -10.78 14.10
C PHE A 225 -10.28 -10.44 15.59
N GLU A 226 -10.94 -9.40 16.12
CA GLU A 226 -10.89 -9.12 17.56
C GLU A 226 -11.47 -10.27 18.40
N ALA A 227 -12.54 -10.92 17.93
CA ALA A 227 -13.08 -12.10 18.61
C ALA A 227 -12.09 -13.29 18.63
N LEU A 228 -11.31 -13.46 17.55
CA LEU A 228 -10.22 -14.46 17.48
C LEU A 228 -9.09 -14.14 18.47
N ILE A 229 -8.73 -12.86 18.61
CA ILE A 229 -7.77 -12.38 19.62
C ILE A 229 -8.31 -12.62 21.03
N ALA A 230 -9.59 -12.34 21.28
CA ALA A 230 -10.20 -12.43 22.61
C ALA A 230 -10.24 -13.86 23.15
N ARG A 231 -10.49 -14.85 22.28
CA ARG A 231 -10.50 -16.28 22.66
C ARG A 231 -9.16 -16.99 22.48
N ASP A 232 -8.13 -16.26 22.07
CA ASP A 232 -6.81 -16.76 21.72
C ASP A 232 -6.83 -17.95 20.76
N ALA A 233 -7.42 -17.74 19.59
CA ALA A 233 -7.59 -18.79 18.59
C ALA A 233 -6.25 -19.41 18.13
N PRO A 234 -6.21 -20.73 17.83
CA PRO A 234 -5.02 -21.36 17.24
C PRO A 234 -4.62 -20.70 15.92
N LEU A 235 -3.32 -20.53 15.67
CA LEU A 235 -2.83 -19.87 14.45
C LEU A 235 -3.23 -20.62 13.18
N SER A 236 -3.34 -21.95 13.25
CA SER A 236 -3.83 -22.80 12.16
C SER A 236 -5.26 -22.49 11.74
N GLU A 237 -6.07 -21.92 12.64
CA GLU A 237 -7.42 -21.44 12.33
C GLU A 237 -7.40 -20.03 11.73
N VAL A 238 -6.53 -19.16 12.24
CA VAL A 238 -6.51 -17.73 11.88
C VAL A 238 -5.77 -17.47 10.57
N LEU A 239 -4.62 -18.12 10.36
CA LEU A 239 -3.75 -17.99 9.20
C LEU A 239 -3.37 -19.38 8.65
N PRO A 240 -4.33 -20.19 8.18
CA PRO A 240 -4.07 -21.56 7.73
C PRO A 240 -2.98 -21.67 6.66
N ASN A 241 -2.96 -20.76 5.67
CA ASN A 241 -1.97 -20.85 4.58
C ASN A 241 -0.55 -20.61 5.11
N LEU A 242 -0.37 -19.60 5.96
CA LEU A 242 0.91 -19.30 6.60
C LEU A 242 1.34 -20.42 7.56
N TYR A 243 0.39 -20.93 8.36
CA TYR A 243 0.63 -22.04 9.27
C TYR A 243 1.13 -23.28 8.52
N HIS A 244 0.43 -23.73 7.47
CA HIS A 244 0.84 -24.91 6.70
C HIS A 244 2.18 -24.73 5.99
N LYS A 245 2.52 -23.51 5.57
CA LYS A 245 3.81 -23.22 4.94
C LYS A 245 4.98 -23.30 5.93
N TYR A 246 4.76 -22.92 7.19
CA TYR A 246 5.79 -22.85 8.22
C TYR A 246 5.41 -23.65 9.48
N GLU A 247 4.81 -24.83 9.28
CA GLU A 247 4.19 -25.62 10.35
C GLU A 247 5.16 -25.96 11.47
N GLN A 248 6.41 -26.30 11.13
CA GLN A 248 7.45 -26.57 12.14
C GLN A 248 7.74 -25.36 13.05
N ARG A 249 7.68 -24.14 12.49
CA ARG A 249 7.98 -22.90 13.24
C ARG A 249 6.81 -22.46 14.10
N TYR A 250 5.59 -22.62 13.61
CA TYR A 250 4.39 -22.13 14.27
C TYR A 250 3.51 -23.25 14.86
N SER A 251 4.05 -24.46 15.03
CA SER A 251 3.34 -25.58 15.64
C SER A 251 2.77 -25.16 17.00
N ASP A 252 1.49 -25.43 17.20
CA ASP A 252 0.75 -25.13 18.42
C ASP A 252 0.70 -23.65 18.83
N TYR A 253 1.09 -22.71 17.94
CA TYR A 253 0.97 -21.28 18.22
C TYR A 253 -0.49 -20.86 18.32
N THR A 254 -0.75 -19.93 19.23
CA THR A 254 -2.00 -19.17 19.25
C THR A 254 -1.79 -17.79 18.61
N LEU A 255 -2.90 -17.14 18.27
CA LEU A 255 -2.87 -15.79 17.70
C LEU A 255 -2.23 -14.78 18.66
N ARG A 256 -2.57 -14.81 19.96
CA ARG A 256 -1.95 -13.88 20.93
C ARG A 256 -0.48 -14.16 21.12
N GLN A 257 -0.06 -15.43 21.09
CA GLN A 257 1.37 -15.77 21.21
C GLN A 257 2.18 -15.14 20.06
N LEU A 258 1.72 -15.28 18.81
CA LEU A 258 2.39 -14.67 17.67
C LEU A 258 2.37 -13.13 17.74
N CYS A 259 1.22 -12.55 18.08
CA CYS A 259 1.08 -11.11 18.26
C CYS A 259 2.06 -10.57 19.33
N GLN A 260 2.14 -11.25 20.48
CA GLN A 260 3.02 -10.85 21.57
C GLN A 260 4.50 -11.03 21.20
N GLU A 261 4.88 -12.15 20.59
CA GLU A 261 6.28 -12.38 20.18
C GLU A 261 6.78 -11.27 19.24
N MET A 262 5.98 -10.93 18.23
CA MET A 262 6.35 -9.90 17.26
C MET A 262 6.26 -8.48 17.86
N HIS A 263 5.33 -8.24 18.78
CA HIS A 263 5.27 -7.00 19.54
C HIS A 263 6.51 -6.81 20.43
N ASP A 264 6.86 -7.82 21.24
CA ASP A 264 8.03 -7.81 22.12
C ASP A 264 9.33 -7.62 21.33
N PHE A 265 9.39 -8.18 20.11
CA PHE A 265 10.48 -7.94 19.19
C PHE A 265 10.61 -6.46 18.80
N TYR A 266 9.51 -5.80 18.42
CA TYR A 266 9.55 -4.36 18.11
C TYR A 266 9.89 -3.51 19.33
N VAL A 267 9.43 -3.90 20.51
CA VAL A 267 9.78 -3.25 21.79
C VAL A 267 11.27 -3.41 22.09
N SER A 268 11.84 -4.60 21.96
CA SER A 268 13.24 -4.88 22.31
C SER A 268 14.24 -4.10 21.44
N HIS A 269 13.89 -3.82 20.19
CA HIS A 269 14.70 -2.98 19.30
C HIS A 269 14.31 -1.49 19.33
N ASN A 270 13.28 -1.12 20.10
CA ASN A 270 12.71 0.22 20.15
C ASN A 270 12.46 0.79 18.75
N VAL A 271 11.74 0.00 17.93
CA VAL A 271 11.62 0.24 16.49
C VAL A 271 10.96 1.58 16.17
N GLN A 272 9.97 1.98 16.96
CA GLN A 272 9.29 3.28 16.82
C GLN A 272 10.27 4.45 17.02
N TYR A 273 11.17 4.37 18.01
CA TYR A 273 12.22 5.36 18.19
C TYR A 273 13.16 5.39 16.98
N LEU A 274 13.58 4.22 16.47
CA LEU A 274 14.45 4.14 15.30
C LEU A 274 13.77 4.80 14.09
N GLN A 275 12.49 4.51 13.84
CA GLN A 275 11.71 5.15 12.77
C GLN A 275 11.65 6.67 12.93
N LYS A 276 11.40 7.18 14.14
CA LYS A 276 11.43 8.63 14.40
C LYS A 276 12.81 9.20 14.13
N ALA A 277 13.87 8.56 14.64
CA ALA A 277 15.25 9.03 14.55
C ALA A 277 15.77 9.05 13.10
N MET A 278 15.40 8.09 12.25
CA MET A 278 15.83 8.09 10.83
C MET A 278 15.44 9.36 10.06
N PHE A 279 14.39 10.07 10.50
CA PHE A 279 13.88 11.28 9.82
C PHE A 279 14.04 12.56 10.65
N ARG A 280 14.88 12.55 11.69
CA ARG A 280 15.27 13.79 12.40
C ARG A 280 16.56 14.33 11.84
N LYS A 281 16.60 15.63 11.57
CA LYS A 281 17.77 16.35 11.07
C LYS A 281 19.05 16.06 11.89
N ALA A 282 18.91 15.88 13.20
CA ALA A 282 20.04 15.60 14.10
C ALA A 282 20.70 14.23 13.88
N THR A 283 19.98 13.29 13.26
CA THR A 283 20.36 11.87 13.13
C THR A 283 20.28 11.38 11.69
N LEU A 284 20.09 12.29 10.72
CA LEU A 284 20.22 11.96 9.30
C LEU A 284 21.64 11.42 9.02
N PRO A 285 21.77 10.43 8.13
CA PRO A 285 23.08 9.98 7.65
C PRO A 285 23.92 11.14 7.11
N ARG A 286 25.24 11.04 7.27
CA ARG A 286 26.15 12.06 6.75
C ARG A 286 26.37 11.84 5.26
N ALA A 287 25.93 12.79 4.43
CA ALA A 287 26.31 12.85 3.02
C ALA A 287 27.79 13.25 2.86
N VAL A 288 28.58 12.40 2.21
CA VAL A 288 30.00 12.66 1.91
C VAL A 288 30.32 12.65 0.42
N MET A 289 29.36 12.22 -0.39
CA MET A 289 29.43 12.14 -1.84
C MET A 289 28.07 12.59 -2.41
N LEU A 290 28.07 13.21 -3.59
CA LEU A 290 26.81 13.54 -4.25
C LEU A 290 26.12 12.25 -4.75
N PRO A 291 24.78 12.16 -4.71
CA PRO A 291 24.08 10.98 -5.22
C PRO A 291 24.42 10.65 -6.69
N GLN A 292 24.72 11.66 -7.51
CA GLN A 292 25.16 11.47 -8.88
C GLN A 292 26.54 10.81 -8.97
N GLU A 293 27.47 11.17 -8.09
CA GLU A 293 28.81 10.57 -8.04
C GLU A 293 28.73 9.11 -7.58
N ALA A 294 27.93 8.84 -6.55
CA ALA A 294 27.67 7.48 -6.08
C ALA A 294 27.05 6.62 -7.18
N ASN A 295 26.08 7.15 -7.93
CA ASN A 295 25.50 6.47 -9.08
C ASN A 295 26.52 6.23 -10.20
N ASN A 296 27.41 7.19 -10.49
CA ASN A 296 28.45 7.00 -11.50
C ASN A 296 29.44 5.89 -11.11
N ALA A 297 29.84 5.82 -9.84
CA ALA A 297 30.69 4.75 -9.31
C ALA A 297 29.97 3.39 -9.39
N PHE A 298 28.70 3.34 -9.00
CA PHE A 298 27.85 2.14 -9.13
C PHE A 298 27.78 1.63 -10.58
N VAL A 299 27.50 2.52 -11.54
CA VAL A 299 27.44 2.17 -12.98
C VAL A 299 28.80 1.68 -13.52
N ARG A 300 29.92 2.17 -12.96
CA ARG A 300 31.28 1.71 -13.31
C ARG A 300 31.67 0.39 -12.65
N GLY A 301 30.86 -0.14 -11.74
CA GLY A 301 31.19 -1.32 -10.95
C GLY A 301 32.24 -1.05 -9.86
N GLU A 302 32.42 0.22 -9.47
CA GLU A 302 33.34 0.66 -8.40
C GLU A 302 32.69 0.49 -7.02
N VAL A 303 32.10 -0.68 -6.78
CA VAL A 303 31.28 -0.99 -5.60
C VAL A 303 31.53 -2.41 -5.08
N ASP A 304 31.41 -2.57 -3.76
CA ASP A 304 31.42 -3.88 -3.11
C ASP A 304 30.01 -4.24 -2.65
N LEU A 305 29.65 -5.52 -2.74
CA LEU A 305 28.47 -6.06 -2.05
C LEU A 305 28.94 -6.68 -0.73
N ILE A 306 28.57 -6.06 0.39
CA ILE A 306 29.00 -6.49 1.72
C ILE A 306 27.81 -6.84 2.61
N PRO A 307 27.99 -7.68 3.64
CA PRO A 307 27.00 -7.85 4.69
C PRO A 307 26.60 -6.51 5.32
N LEU A 308 25.31 -6.33 5.60
CA LEU A 308 24.78 -5.12 6.24
C LEU A 308 25.47 -4.84 7.58
N ALA A 309 25.75 -5.89 8.36
CA ALA A 309 26.47 -5.78 9.63
C ALA A 309 27.88 -5.18 9.51
N GLU A 310 28.50 -5.24 8.32
CA GLU A 310 29.83 -4.70 8.02
C GLU A 310 29.76 -3.32 7.35
N SER A 311 28.56 -2.78 7.14
CA SER A 311 28.37 -1.52 6.40
C SER A 311 28.63 -0.26 7.22
N GLU A 312 28.76 -0.35 8.55
CA GLU A 312 28.97 0.84 9.39
C GLU A 312 30.20 1.65 8.93
N GLY A 313 30.01 2.94 8.67
CA GLY A 313 31.06 3.82 8.18
C GLY A 313 31.30 3.79 6.66
N ARG A 314 30.73 2.82 5.94
CA ARG A 314 30.84 2.71 4.48
C ARG A 314 29.84 3.63 3.78
N VAL A 315 30.21 4.12 2.59
CA VAL A 315 29.36 5.00 1.77
C VAL A 315 28.40 4.14 0.95
N ALA A 316 27.09 4.38 1.10
CA ALA A 316 26.06 3.69 0.34
C ALA A 316 26.17 4.00 -1.16
N ALA A 317 26.19 2.98 -1.99
CA ALA A 317 26.17 3.14 -3.44
C ALA A 317 24.73 3.24 -3.99
N GLU A 318 23.77 2.67 -3.28
CA GLU A 318 22.35 2.67 -3.61
C GLU A 318 21.51 3.24 -2.46
N GLY A 319 20.26 3.58 -2.78
CA GLY A 319 19.32 4.05 -1.78
C GLY A 319 18.63 2.88 -1.07
N ALA A 320 18.66 2.87 0.26
CA ALA A 320 18.02 1.82 1.06
C ALA A 320 16.61 2.24 1.48
N LEU A 321 15.61 1.46 1.07
CA LEU A 321 14.19 1.75 1.27
C LEU A 321 13.49 0.56 1.94
N PRO A 322 13.11 0.68 3.22
CA PRO A 322 12.34 -0.33 3.93
C PRO A 322 10.85 0.01 3.94
N TYR A 323 9.98 -1.00 4.01
CA TYR A 323 8.55 -0.83 4.28
C TYR A 323 8.16 -1.40 5.65
N PRO A 324 7.66 -0.57 6.58
CA PRO A 324 7.58 0.91 6.55
C PRO A 324 8.96 1.61 6.66
N PRO A 325 9.06 2.91 6.31
CA PRO A 325 7.97 3.80 5.86
C PRO A 325 7.74 3.84 4.35
N GLY A 326 8.55 3.16 3.54
CA GLY A 326 8.43 3.19 2.08
C GLY A 326 9.10 4.40 1.42
N VAL A 327 10.11 4.98 2.08
CA VAL A 327 10.97 6.05 1.55
C VAL A 327 12.44 5.76 1.88
N LEU A 328 13.36 6.40 1.15
CA LEU A 328 14.79 6.23 1.38
C LEU A 328 15.17 6.63 2.81
N CYS A 329 15.82 5.71 3.52
CA CYS A 329 16.41 5.93 4.84
C CYS A 329 17.91 6.18 4.76
N VAL A 330 18.57 5.67 3.71
CA VAL A 330 19.92 6.07 3.27
C VAL A 330 19.83 6.42 1.79
N VAL A 331 20.42 7.55 1.42
CA VAL A 331 20.53 8.01 0.03
C VAL A 331 21.93 7.67 -0.51
N PRO A 332 22.11 7.35 -1.80
CA PRO A 332 23.44 7.15 -2.37
C PRO A 332 24.40 8.30 -2.05
N GLY A 333 25.61 7.96 -1.60
CA GLY A 333 26.62 8.93 -1.15
C GLY A 333 26.56 9.30 0.33
N GLU A 334 25.58 8.79 1.07
CA GLU A 334 25.53 8.87 2.53
C GLU A 334 26.25 7.69 3.20
N ILE A 335 26.71 7.90 4.44
CA ILE A 335 27.38 6.87 5.24
C ILE A 335 26.36 6.04 6.01
N TRP A 336 26.47 4.71 5.91
CA TRP A 336 25.73 3.76 6.75
C TRP A 336 26.10 3.89 8.23
N GLY A 337 25.09 3.90 9.10
CA GLY A 337 25.27 3.91 10.55
C GLY A 337 24.04 4.35 11.33
N GLY A 338 24.22 4.58 12.62
CA GLY A 338 23.23 5.27 13.46
C GLY A 338 21.88 4.57 13.58
N ALA A 339 20.79 5.34 13.46
CA ALA A 339 19.42 4.80 13.56
C ALA A 339 19.06 3.92 12.37
N VAL A 340 19.54 4.27 11.17
CA VAL A 340 19.17 3.56 9.94
C VAL A 340 19.78 2.16 9.93
N LEU A 341 21.08 2.04 10.19
CA LEU A 341 21.74 0.72 10.24
C LEU A 341 21.09 -0.18 11.30
N ARG A 342 20.85 0.34 12.51
CA ARG A 342 20.18 -0.41 13.59
C ARG A 342 18.77 -0.87 13.21
N TYR A 343 18.03 -0.05 12.47
CA TYR A 343 16.69 -0.42 11.99
C TYR A 343 16.77 -1.58 10.99
N PHE A 344 17.63 -1.50 9.98
CA PHE A 344 17.76 -2.58 9.00
C PHE A 344 18.31 -3.89 9.60
N LEU A 345 19.21 -3.81 10.59
CA LEU A 345 19.67 -4.98 11.34
C LEU A 345 18.52 -5.64 12.13
N ALA A 346 17.63 -4.84 12.74
CA ALA A 346 16.42 -5.38 13.33
C ALA A 346 15.52 -6.04 12.26
N LEU A 347 15.37 -5.44 11.08
CA LEU A 347 14.58 -6.07 10.00
C LEU A 347 15.20 -7.42 9.56
N GLU A 348 16.53 -7.53 9.46
CA GLU A 348 17.22 -8.81 9.20
C GLU A 348 16.90 -9.87 10.25
N GLU A 349 16.98 -9.52 11.54
CA GLU A 349 16.64 -10.44 12.64
C GLU A 349 15.17 -10.89 12.53
N GLY A 350 14.26 -9.95 12.28
CA GLY A 350 12.83 -10.22 12.13
C GLY A 350 12.52 -11.17 10.97
N ILE A 351 13.21 -11.02 9.84
CA ILE A 351 13.08 -11.91 8.66
C ILE A 351 13.37 -13.37 9.04
N ASN A 352 14.40 -13.59 9.86
CA ASN A 352 14.83 -14.93 10.28
C ASN A 352 13.95 -15.52 11.38
N ARG A 353 13.52 -14.69 12.34
CA ARG A 353 12.73 -15.16 13.51
C ARG A 353 11.28 -15.47 13.16
N MET A 354 10.69 -14.71 12.23
CA MET A 354 9.24 -14.73 11.95
C MET A 354 8.98 -14.93 10.44
N PRO A 355 9.28 -16.12 9.89
CA PRO A 355 9.09 -16.41 8.47
C PRO A 355 7.62 -16.24 8.07
N GLY A 356 7.38 -15.61 6.92
CA GLY A 356 6.02 -15.25 6.46
C GLY A 356 5.62 -13.81 6.76
N PHE A 357 6.37 -13.09 7.61
CA PHE A 357 6.13 -11.68 7.94
C PHE A 357 7.30 -10.76 7.55
N SER A 358 8.12 -11.19 6.59
CA SER A 358 9.25 -10.42 6.10
C SER A 358 8.78 -9.08 5.52
N PRO A 359 9.38 -7.94 5.92
CA PRO A 359 9.10 -6.64 5.33
C PRO A 359 9.60 -6.59 3.88
N GLU A 360 9.02 -5.69 3.09
CA GLU A 360 9.55 -5.37 1.76
C GLU A 360 10.76 -4.44 1.91
N LEU A 361 11.86 -4.78 1.24
CA LEU A 361 13.11 -4.04 1.25
C LEU A 361 13.57 -3.79 -0.20
N GLN A 362 14.03 -2.57 -0.49
CA GLN A 362 14.64 -2.20 -1.77
C GLN A 362 16.01 -1.57 -1.53
N GLY A 363 16.94 -1.76 -2.47
CA GLY A 363 18.34 -1.35 -2.33
C GLY A 363 19.12 -2.13 -1.26
N VAL A 364 18.54 -3.24 -0.79
CA VAL A 364 19.15 -4.19 0.14
C VAL A 364 18.83 -5.60 -0.35
N TYR A 365 19.82 -6.48 -0.33
CA TYR A 365 19.77 -7.79 -0.96
C TYR A 365 19.72 -8.89 0.08
N SER A 366 18.64 -9.68 0.08
CA SER A 366 18.54 -10.85 0.96
C SER A 366 19.25 -12.04 0.32
N VAL A 367 20.35 -12.49 0.93
CA VAL A 367 21.15 -13.65 0.52
C VAL A 367 20.92 -14.80 1.50
N GLU A 368 20.39 -15.92 1.00
CA GLU A 368 20.24 -17.15 1.77
C GLU A 368 21.61 -17.78 2.06
N GLN A 369 21.82 -18.17 3.31
CA GLN A 369 23.02 -18.81 3.82
C GLN A 369 22.87 -20.34 3.79
N GLU A 370 23.97 -21.07 3.95
CA GLU A 370 23.96 -22.55 3.93
C GLU A 370 23.07 -23.17 5.04
N ASP A 371 22.88 -22.47 6.16
CA ASP A 371 22.02 -22.88 7.27
C ASP A 371 20.53 -22.51 7.08
N GLY A 372 20.17 -21.91 5.95
CA GLY A 372 18.82 -21.44 5.63
C GLY A 372 18.47 -20.06 6.21
N SER A 373 19.36 -19.44 6.99
CA SER A 373 19.18 -18.06 7.42
C SER A 373 19.35 -17.08 6.25
N LYS A 374 18.77 -15.90 6.36
CA LYS A 374 18.88 -14.82 5.39
C LYS A 374 19.75 -13.72 5.95
N ARG A 375 20.75 -13.32 5.17
CA ARG A 375 21.61 -12.17 5.47
C ARG A 375 21.30 -11.06 4.48
N LEU A 376 21.12 -9.85 4.98
CA LEU A 376 21.00 -8.64 4.20
C LEU A 376 22.39 -8.16 3.81
N CYS A 377 22.56 -7.88 2.53
CA CYS A 377 23.77 -7.29 1.95
C CYS A 377 23.42 -5.96 1.27
N VAL A 378 24.40 -5.06 1.19
CA VAL A 378 24.23 -3.72 0.62
C VAL A 378 25.40 -3.39 -0.29
N HIS A 379 25.14 -2.66 -1.38
CA HIS A 379 26.19 -2.10 -2.20
C HIS A 379 26.77 -0.84 -1.56
N VAL A 380 28.10 -0.81 -1.44
CA VAL A 380 28.87 0.31 -0.91
C VAL A 380 29.95 0.72 -1.89
N ILE A 381 30.35 1.99 -1.85
CA ILE A 381 31.45 2.50 -2.67
C ILE A 381 32.77 1.82 -2.24
N GLN A 382 33.58 1.41 -3.21
CA GLN A 382 34.93 0.92 -2.98
C GLN A 382 35.82 2.02 -2.40
N GLU A 383 36.69 1.66 -1.46
CA GLU A 383 37.65 2.60 -0.83
C GLU A 383 38.89 2.85 -1.69
#